data_AF-A0A0V0Q4L2-F1
#
_entry.id   AF-A0A0V0Q4L2-F1
#
_cell.length_a   1.000
_cell.length_b   1.000
_cell.length_c   1.000
_cell.angle_alpha   90.00
_cell.angle_beta   90.00
_cell.angle_gamma   90.00
#
_symmetry.space_group_name_H-M   'P 1'
#
loop_
_entity.id
_entity.type
_entity.pdbx_description
1 polymer ?
#
loop_
_entity_poly.entity_id
_entity_poly.type
_entity_poly.pdbx_seq_one_letter_code
_entity_poly.pdbx_strand_id
1 'polypeptide(L)'
;MTDIDSAYEYARGLPRNEVVTEQWRMIRDPNAGLVGTFAAEWARRERFGSVFREEFAGEIAFAFDTLICVEITKKAADDCSPDQGGQ
;
A
#
# COMPACT_ATOMS: atom_id res chain seq x y z
N MET A 1 -0.82 12.79 -6.32
CA MET A 1 -0.21 11.46 -6.38
C MET A 1 -0.92 10.66 -7.47
N THR A 2 -0.82 11.15 -8.70
CA THR A 2 -1.77 10.85 -9.80
C THR A 2 -1.77 9.39 -10.23
N ASP A 3 -0.63 8.70 -10.18
CA ASP A 3 -0.54 7.31 -10.65
C ASP A 3 -1.19 6.33 -9.67
N ILE A 4 -1.01 6.53 -8.35
CA ILE A 4 -1.68 5.72 -7.31
C ILE A 4 -3.18 5.99 -7.31
N ASP A 5 -3.59 7.25 -7.48
CA ASP A 5 -5.01 7.61 -7.59
C ASP A 5 -5.63 6.93 -8.82
N SER A 6 -4.91 6.87 -9.94
CA SER A 6 -5.36 6.18 -11.16
C SER A 6 -5.45 4.67 -10.98
N ALA A 7 -4.52 4.05 -10.25
CA ALA A 7 -4.57 2.62 -9.94
C ALA A 7 -5.80 2.25 -9.09
N TYR A 8 -6.14 3.07 -8.11
CA TYR A 8 -7.38 2.93 -7.34
C TYR A 8 -8.63 3.03 -8.24
N GLU A 9 -8.70 4.06 -9.10
CA GLU A 9 -9.84 4.27 -9.99
C GLU A 9 -10.02 3.13 -10.99
N TYR A 10 -8.90 2.64 -11.53
CA TYR A 10 -8.88 1.47 -12.40
C TYR A 10 -9.40 0.22 -11.68
N ALA A 11 -8.87 -0.08 -10.48
CA ALA A 11 -9.29 -1.24 -9.70
C ALA A 11 -10.79 -1.19 -9.35
N ARG A 12 -11.30 -0.01 -8.97
CA ARG A 12 -12.72 0.22 -8.65
C ARG A 12 -13.66 -0.02 -9.84
N GLY A 13 -13.17 0.21 -11.06
CA GLY A 13 -13.94 0.01 -12.29
C GLY A 13 -14.07 -1.44 -12.73
N LEU A 14 -13.32 -2.37 -12.14
CA LEU A 14 -13.32 -3.78 -12.51
C LEU A 14 -14.24 -4.62 -11.62
N PRO A 15 -14.95 -5.61 -12.18
CA PRO A 15 -15.75 -6.53 -11.38
C PRO A 15 -14.85 -7.43 -10.52
N ARG A 16 -15.31 -7.78 -9.31
CA ARG A 16 -14.62 -8.69 -8.37
C ARG A 16 -13.25 -8.17 -7.88
N ASN A 17 -13.10 -6.86 -7.82
CA ASN A 17 -11.88 -6.19 -7.36
C ASN A 17 -12.11 -5.44 -6.03
N GLU A 18 -13.10 -5.82 -5.24
CA GLU A 18 -13.46 -5.10 -4.00
C GLU A 18 -12.28 -5.08 -3.01
N VAL A 19 -11.62 -6.23 -2.80
CA VAL A 19 -10.46 -6.35 -1.91
C VAL A 19 -9.28 -5.54 -2.46
N VAL A 20 -8.97 -5.68 -3.75
CA VAL A 20 -7.91 -4.92 -4.43
C VAL A 20 -8.15 -3.41 -4.34
N THR A 21 -9.39 -2.97 -4.56
CA THR A 21 -9.79 -1.56 -4.50
C THR A 21 -9.59 -1.01 -3.09
N GLU A 22 -9.92 -1.81 -2.08
CA GLU A 22 -9.71 -1.44 -0.68
C GLU A 22 -8.22 -1.34 -0.32
N GLN A 23 -7.38 -2.25 -0.81
CA GLN A 23 -5.92 -2.15 -0.64
C GLN A 23 -5.37 -0.87 -1.28
N TRP A 24 -5.76 -0.54 -2.52
CA TRP A 24 -5.40 0.73 -3.14
C TRP A 24 -5.91 1.94 -2.37
N ARG A 25 -7.11 1.86 -1.76
CA ARG A 25 -7.65 2.91 -0.90
C ARG A 25 -6.75 3.16 0.31
N MET A 26 -6.26 2.10 0.96
CA MET A 26 -5.34 2.24 2.10
C MET A 26 -3.98 2.79 1.66
N ILE A 27 -3.40 2.27 0.57
CA ILE A 27 -2.11 2.72 0.05
C ILE A 27 -2.09 4.22 -0.23
N ARG A 28 -3.19 4.76 -0.79
CA ARG A 28 -3.30 6.19 -1.14
C ARG A 28 -3.69 7.10 0.02
N ASP A 29 -4.21 6.56 1.13
CA ASP A 29 -4.74 7.36 2.24
C ASP A 29 -3.59 8.10 2.95
N PRO A 30 -3.67 9.45 3.09
CA PRO A 30 -2.65 10.22 3.78
C PRO A 30 -2.49 9.88 5.27
N ASN A 31 -3.40 9.11 5.86
CA ASN A 31 -3.41 8.77 7.28
C ASN A 31 -3.27 7.27 7.58
N ALA A 32 -3.09 6.41 6.57
CA ALA A 32 -3.05 4.95 6.75
C ALA A 32 -1.65 4.37 7.02
N GLY A 33 -0.60 5.20 7.11
CA GLY A 33 0.77 4.74 7.37
C GLY A 33 1.49 4.16 6.15
N LEU A 34 0.95 4.33 4.94
CA LEU A 34 1.51 3.79 3.69
C LEU A 34 1.99 4.92 2.76
N VAL A 35 1.91 4.72 1.44
CA VAL A 35 2.40 5.66 0.41
C VAL A 35 1.76 7.05 0.56
N GLY A 36 0.46 7.12 0.86
CA GLY A 36 -0.24 8.37 1.12
C GLY A 36 0.36 9.15 2.30
N THR A 37 0.58 8.47 3.43
CA THR A 37 1.22 9.08 4.60
C THR A 37 2.66 9.49 4.30
N PHE A 38 3.43 8.64 3.61
CA PHE A 38 4.79 8.97 3.19
C PHE A 38 4.81 10.25 2.33
N ALA A 39 3.93 10.35 1.33
CA ALA A 39 3.86 11.53 0.47
C ALA A 39 3.43 12.80 1.24
N ALA A 40 2.48 12.67 2.16
CA ALA A 40 2.03 13.78 3.01
C ALA A 40 3.14 14.27 3.93
N GLU A 41 3.88 13.35 4.56
CA GLU A 41 5.03 13.71 5.38
C GLU A 41 6.15 14.29 4.52
N TRP A 42 6.38 13.76 3.31
CA TRP A 42 7.41 14.25 2.39
C TRP A 42 7.18 15.70 1.98
N ALA A 43 5.92 16.08 1.76
CA ALA A 43 5.57 17.46 1.48
C ALA A 43 5.78 18.42 2.68
N ARG A 44 5.75 17.90 3.92
CA ARG A 44 5.85 18.71 5.15
C ARG A 44 7.28 18.88 5.67
N ARG A 45 8.18 17.94 5.37
CA ARG A 45 9.52 17.87 5.97
C ARG A 45 10.60 18.25 4.97
N GLU A 46 11.56 19.07 5.38
CA GLU A 46 12.74 19.39 4.56
C GLU A 46 13.75 18.23 4.48
N ARG A 47 13.76 17.33 5.48
CA ARG A 47 14.66 16.17 5.56
C ARG A 47 13.99 14.98 6.26
N PHE A 48 14.38 13.78 5.84
CA PHE A 48 14.00 12.51 6.45
C PHE A 48 15.21 11.83 7.10
N GLY A 49 15.03 11.37 8.34
CA GLY A 49 15.99 10.47 8.97
C GLY A 49 16.06 9.13 8.23
N SER A 50 17.19 8.43 8.32
CA SER A 50 17.36 7.09 7.71
C SER A 50 16.34 6.09 8.24
N VAL A 51 16.17 6.01 9.57
CA VAL A 51 15.23 5.10 10.23
C VAL A 51 13.81 5.26 9.69
N PHE A 52 13.32 6.49 9.60
CA PHE A 52 11.99 6.76 9.07
C PHE A 52 11.83 6.29 7.62
N ARG A 53 12.86 6.44 6.78
CA ARG A 53 12.81 5.97 5.38
C ARG A 53 12.81 4.45 5.30
N GLU A 54 13.59 3.79 6.16
CA GLU A 54 13.71 2.33 6.19
C GLU A 54 12.40 1.69 6.67
N GLU A 55 11.79 2.22 7.73
CA GLU A 55 10.49 1.75 8.23
C GLU A 55 9.39 1.90 7.17
N PHE A 56 9.22 3.10 6.58
CA PHE A 56 8.22 3.30 5.53
C PHE A 56 8.48 2.44 4.29
N ALA A 57 9.74 2.22 3.93
CA ALA A 57 10.07 1.34 2.80
C ALA A 57 9.60 -0.10 3.07
N GLY A 58 9.78 -0.61 4.29
CA GLY A 58 9.31 -1.92 4.71
C GLY A 58 7.78 -2.04 4.66
N GLU A 59 7.07 -1.10 5.29
CA GLU A 59 5.60 -1.09 5.30
C GLU A 59 4.99 -0.96 3.90
N ILE A 60 5.57 -0.10 3.06
CA ILE A 60 5.14 0.07 1.67
C ILE A 60 5.41 -1.20 0.85
N ALA A 61 6.60 -1.82 1.01
CA ALA A 61 6.92 -3.06 0.32
C ALA A 61 5.93 -4.18 0.69
N PHE A 62 5.67 -4.35 1.99
CA PHE A 62 4.70 -5.32 2.49
C PHE A 62 3.30 -5.10 1.89
N ALA A 63 2.81 -3.85 1.90
CA ALA A 63 1.51 -3.52 1.32
C ALA A 63 1.42 -3.86 -0.18
N PHE A 64 2.50 -3.61 -0.95
CA PHE A 64 2.54 -3.97 -2.36
C PHE A 64 2.63 -5.49 -2.57
N ASP A 65 3.38 -6.23 -1.76
CA ASP A 65 3.44 -7.70 -1.84
C ASP A 65 2.05 -8.32 -1.58
N THR A 66 1.35 -7.84 -0.54
CA THR A 66 -0.04 -8.26 -0.27
C THR A 66 -0.97 -7.92 -1.42
N LEU A 67 -0.90 -6.69 -1.95
CA LEU A 67 -1.71 -6.26 -3.09
C LEU A 67 -1.47 -7.14 -4.33
N ILE A 68 -0.21 -7.42 -4.67
CA ILE A 68 0.16 -8.26 -5.82
C ILE A 68 -0.38 -9.68 -5.63
N CYS A 69 -0.23 -10.25 -4.42
CA CYS A 69 -0.78 -11.57 -4.12
C CYS A 69 -2.31 -11.60 -4.28
N VAL A 70 -3.02 -10.60 -3.77
CA VAL A 70 -4.48 -10.49 -3.91
C VAL A 70 -4.86 -10.35 -5.38
N GLU A 71 -4.12 -9.57 -6.17
CA GLU A 71 -4.39 -9.40 -7.60
C GLU A 71 -4.22 -10.70 -8.39
N ILE A 72 -3.20 -11.49 -8.09
CA ILE A 72 -2.91 -12.76 -8.77
C ILE A 72 -3.88 -13.86 -8.34
N THR A 73 -4.13 -13.97 -7.04
CA THR A 73 -4.87 -15.11 -6.46
C THR A 73 -6.37 -14.85 -6.30
N LYS A 74 -6.77 -13.57 -6.28
CA LYS A 74 -8.13 -13.11 -5.95
C LYS A 74 -8.63 -13.64 -4.59
N LYS A 75 -7.71 -13.85 -3.65
CA LYS A 75 -7.99 -14.24 -2.24
C LYS A 75 -8.15 -13.02 -1.33
N ALA A 76 -8.52 -13.25 -0.07
CA ALA A 76 -8.54 -12.21 0.95
C ALA A 76 -7.11 -11.76 1.29
N ALA A 77 -6.95 -10.52 1.78
CA ALA A 77 -5.64 -9.98 2.14
C ALA A 77 -4.93 -10.81 3.23
N ASP A 78 -5.67 -11.32 4.21
CA ASP A 78 -5.13 -12.16 5.29
C ASP A 78 -4.53 -13.47 4.77
N ASP A 79 -5.06 -14.01 3.67
CA ASP A 79 -4.52 -15.21 3.01
C ASP A 79 -3.22 -14.93 2.23
N CYS A 80 -2.91 -13.64 2.05
CA CYS A 80 -1.76 -13.10 1.32
C CYS A 80 -0.76 -12.39 2.23
N SER A 81 -0.97 -12.41 3.55
CA SER A 81 0.05 -11.97 4.49
C SER A 81 1.26 -12.90 4.31
N PRO A 82 2.44 -12.40 3.94
CA PRO A 82 3.63 -13.22 4.03
C PRO A 82 3.73 -13.69 5.49
N ASP A 83 3.97 -14.98 5.67
CA ASP A 83 4.21 -15.56 6.99
C ASP A 83 5.19 -14.64 7.72
N GLN A 84 4.85 -14.23 8.94
CA GLN A 84 5.74 -13.46 9.82
C GLN A 84 6.84 -14.41 10.31
N GLY A 85 7.56 -15.03 9.36
CA GLY A 85 8.69 -15.91 9.58
C GLY A 85 9.91 -15.08 9.94
N GLY A 86 9.89 -14.51 11.14
CA GLY A 86 11.03 -13.93 11.82
C GLY A 86 11.27 -14.66 13.13
N GLN A 87 12.08 -15.72 13.08
CA GLN A 87 12.88 -16.20 14.22
C GLN A 87 14.34 -15.90 13.91
#